data_AF-A0A329KYN7-F1
#
_entry.id   AF-A0A329KYN7-F1
#
_cell.length_a   1.000
_cell.length_b   1.000
_cell.length_c   1.000
_cell.angle_alpha   90.00
_cell.angle_beta   90.00
_cell.angle_gamma   90.00
#
_symmetry.space_group_name_H-M   'P 1'
#
loop_
_entity.id
_entity.type
_entity.pdbx_description
1 polymer ?
#
loop_
_entity_poly.entity_id
_entity_poly.type
_entity_poly.pdbx_seq_one_letter_code
_entity_poly.pdbx_strand_id
1 'polypeptide(L)'
;MGRRKNRQYAYPVPPAAIDTFKADVMQREGYNVNRQQPDQVKFEVAQSMGIPLSQTDNGQLRTEDAGRIGGKIGGAMVKEMIRMAQEHLASLPSSEKQRTP
;
A
#
# COMPACT_ATOMS: atom_id res chain seq x y z
N MET A 1 22.51 6.50 0.39
CA MET A 1 22.42 5.35 -0.55
C MET A 1 21.02 4.77 -0.51
N GLY A 2 20.27 4.84 -1.62
CA GLY A 2 18.92 4.26 -1.71
C GLY A 2 19.00 2.75 -1.86
N ARG A 3 18.57 2.00 -0.84
CA ARG A 3 18.47 0.55 -0.88
C ARG A 3 17.54 0.17 -2.04
N ARG A 4 18.07 -0.45 -3.10
CA ARG A 4 17.27 -0.94 -4.24
C ARG A 4 16.22 -1.89 -3.68
N LYS A 5 14.94 -1.50 -3.76
CA LYS A 5 13.82 -2.30 -3.28
C LYS A 5 13.64 -3.48 -4.25
N ASN A 6 14.10 -4.66 -3.87
CA ASN A 6 13.67 -5.88 -4.54
C ASN A 6 12.22 -6.16 -4.12
N ARG A 7 11.25 -5.63 -4.88
CA ARG A 7 9.82 -5.78 -4.58
C ARG A 7 9.35 -7.15 -5.13
N GLN A 8 9.35 -8.17 -4.28
CA GLN A 8 8.73 -9.46 -4.59
C GLN A 8 7.27 -9.46 -4.12
N TYR A 9 6.35 -9.63 -5.07
CA TYR A 9 4.92 -9.76 -4.80
C TYR A 9 4.52 -11.23 -4.89
N ALA A 10 3.44 -11.61 -4.20
CA ALA A 10 2.91 -12.97 -4.21
C ALA A 10 2.43 -13.42 -5.61
N TYR A 11 2.12 -12.48 -6.48
CA TYR A 11 1.72 -12.72 -7.87
C TYR A 11 2.53 -11.79 -8.81
N PRO A 12 2.84 -12.22 -10.05
CA PRO A 12 3.50 -11.35 -11.04
C PRO A 12 2.63 -10.13 -11.35
N VAL A 13 3.04 -8.97 -10.85
CA VAL A 13 2.38 -7.70 -11.10
C VAL A 13 3.39 -6.64 -11.51
N PRO A 14 3.05 -5.75 -12.47
CA PRO A 14 3.91 -4.63 -12.81
C PRO A 14 4.11 -3.72 -11.57
N PRO A 15 5.36 -3.33 -11.23
CA PRO A 15 5.60 -2.42 -10.12
C PRO A 15 4.81 -1.10 -10.23
N ALA A 16 4.61 -0.61 -11.45
CA ALA A 16 3.82 0.58 -11.73
C ALA A 16 2.36 0.43 -11.31
N ALA A 17 1.74 -0.74 -11.53
CA ALA A 17 0.36 -1.00 -11.13
C ALA A 17 0.18 -0.95 -9.61
N ILE A 18 1.17 -1.41 -8.85
CA ILE A 18 1.16 -1.32 -7.38
C ILE A 18 1.37 0.12 -6.92
N ASP A 19 2.20 0.91 -7.60
CA ASP A 19 2.39 2.31 -7.24
C ASP A 19 1.16 3.16 -7.53
N THR A 20 0.45 2.93 -8.64
CA THR A 20 -0.84 3.58 -8.90
C THR A 20 -1.89 3.16 -7.87
N PHE A 21 -1.99 1.86 -7.58
CA PHE A 21 -2.91 1.35 -6.59
C PHE A 21 -2.65 1.93 -5.19
N LYS A 22 -1.38 1.98 -4.77
CA LYS A 22 -0.97 2.64 -3.52
C LYS A 22 -1.44 4.09 -3.49
N ALA A 23 -1.28 4.83 -4.58
CA ALA A 23 -1.69 6.22 -4.62
C ALA A 23 -3.21 6.38 -4.46
N ASP A 24 -3.99 5.57 -5.16
CA ASP A 24 -5.45 5.61 -5.09
C ASP A 24 -5.96 5.26 -3.69
N VAL A 25 -5.42 4.18 -3.08
CA VAL A 25 -5.81 3.77 -1.73
C VAL A 25 -5.46 4.83 -0.70
N MET A 26 -4.24 5.36 -0.72
CA MET A 26 -3.83 6.38 0.25
C MET A 26 -4.60 7.68 0.09
N GLN A 27 -4.93 8.06 -1.15
CA GLN A 27 -5.78 9.23 -1.40
C GLN A 27 -7.20 9.02 -0.83
N ARG A 28 -7.77 7.81 -0.95
CA ARG A 28 -9.07 7.45 -0.34
C ARG A 28 -9.03 7.44 1.19
N GLU A 29 -7.90 7.05 1.77
CA GLU A 29 -7.66 7.14 3.22
C GLU A 29 -7.50 8.59 3.71
N GLY A 30 -7.50 9.58 2.81
CA GLY A 30 -7.45 11.01 3.15
C GLY A 30 -6.04 11.60 3.20
N TYR A 31 -5.02 10.87 2.75
CA TYR A 31 -3.66 11.37 2.70
C TYR A 31 -3.42 12.22 1.45
N ASN A 32 -2.56 13.22 1.57
CA ASN A 32 -2.04 13.93 0.41
C ASN A 32 -1.02 13.06 -0.32
N VAL A 33 -1.31 12.70 -1.57
CA VAL A 33 -0.46 11.81 -2.36
C VAL A 33 -0.01 12.47 -3.66
N ASN A 34 1.31 12.53 -3.84
CA ASN A 34 1.87 12.81 -5.15
C ASN A 34 1.86 11.54 -6.02
N ARG A 35 0.98 11.49 -7.04
CA ARG A 35 0.88 10.34 -7.96
C ARG A 35 2.14 10.09 -8.79
N GLN A 36 2.99 11.10 -9.00
CA GLN A 36 4.28 10.92 -9.67
C GLN A 36 5.32 10.25 -8.74
N GLN A 37 5.12 10.34 -7.42
CA GLN A 37 6.00 9.75 -6.42
C GLN A 37 5.21 9.09 -5.27
N PRO A 38 4.45 8.02 -5.53
CA PRO A 38 3.56 7.42 -4.52
C PRO A 38 4.30 6.91 -3.28
N ASP A 39 5.59 6.59 -3.41
CA ASP A 39 6.43 6.18 -2.29
C ASP A 39 6.69 7.30 -1.25
N GLN A 40 6.44 8.57 -1.60
CA GLN A 40 6.59 9.70 -0.66
C GLN A 40 5.46 9.79 0.37
N VAL A 41 4.32 9.13 0.13
CA VAL A 41 3.19 9.13 1.06
C VAL A 41 3.56 8.64 2.46
N LYS A 42 4.64 7.86 2.60
CA LYS A 42 5.17 7.43 3.90
C LYS A 42 5.53 8.58 4.83
N PHE A 43 5.91 9.74 4.30
CA PHE A 43 6.22 10.93 5.11
C PHE A 43 4.95 11.56 5.65
N GLU A 44 3.91 11.68 4.80
CA GLU A 44 2.59 12.14 5.20
C GLU A 44 1.97 11.22 6.28
N VAL A 45 2.04 9.90 6.05
CA VAL A 45 1.56 8.91 7.01
C VAL A 45 2.34 8.99 8.33
N ALA A 46 3.68 9.12 8.27
CA ALA A 46 4.50 9.28 9.47
C ALA A 46 4.13 10.56 10.25
N GLN A 47 3.94 11.68 9.55
CA GLN A 47 3.53 12.95 10.14
C GLN A 47 2.17 12.82 10.83
N SER A 48 1.20 12.16 10.20
CA SER A 48 -0.13 11.92 10.80
C SER A 48 -0.09 11.09 12.10
N MET A 49 0.97 10.30 12.28
CA MET A 49 1.19 9.45 13.46
C MET A 49 2.13 10.06 14.49
N GLY A 50 2.67 11.26 14.24
CA GLY A 50 3.70 11.88 15.08
C GLY A 50 5.03 11.14 15.08
N ILE A 51 5.33 10.37 14.02
CA ILE A 51 6.58 9.63 13.88
C ILE A 51 7.59 10.47 13.10
N PRO A 52 8.80 10.73 13.65
CA PRO A 52 9.82 11.55 12.98
C PRO A 52 10.53 10.75 11.88
N LEU A 53 9.95 10.73 10.68
CA LEU A 53 10.55 10.12 9.48
C LEU A 53 11.14 11.22 8.57
N SER A 54 12.45 11.16 8.34
CA SER A 54 13.19 12.08 7.45
C SER A 54 13.56 11.42 6.12
N GLN A 55 13.86 12.24 5.11
CA GLN A 55 14.37 11.77 3.82
C GLN A 55 15.84 11.32 3.88
N THR A 56 16.61 11.83 4.83
CA THR A 56 18.07 11.70 4.86
C THR A 56 18.56 10.73 5.93
N ASP A 57 18.29 11.04 7.20
CA ASP A 57 18.76 10.27 8.35
C ASP A 57 17.59 9.79 9.21
N ASN A 58 17.52 8.48 9.41
CA ASN A 58 16.56 7.80 10.25
C ASN A 58 17.26 6.83 11.21
N GLY A 59 18.53 7.07 11.54
CA GLY A 59 19.31 6.18 12.42
C GLY A 59 18.70 6.00 13.82
N GLN A 60 17.90 6.98 14.27
CA GLN A 60 17.17 6.93 15.54
C GLN A 60 15.71 6.47 15.40
N LEU A 61 15.23 6.19 14.18
CA LEU A 61 13.87 5.73 13.96
C LEU A 61 13.74 4.31 14.50
N ARG A 62 12.83 4.12 15.45
CA ARG A 62 12.57 2.79 16.00
C ARG A 62 11.99 1.88 14.92
N THR A 63 12.43 0.63 14.91
CA THR A 63 11.92 -0.40 13.98
C THR A 63 10.40 -0.54 14.08
N GLU A 64 9.85 -0.43 15.29
CA GLU A 64 8.41 -0.47 15.55
C GLU A 64 7.67 0.67 14.84
N ASP A 65 8.22 1.88 14.85
CA ASP A 65 7.62 3.06 14.22
C ASP A 65 7.68 2.95 12.69
N ALA A 66 8.81 2.49 12.15
CA ALA A 66 8.90 2.14 10.73
C ALA A 66 7.87 1.06 10.33
N GLY A 67 7.68 0.07 11.20
CA GLY A 67 6.67 -0.98 11.06
C GLY A 67 5.24 -0.43 11.08
N ARG A 68 4.92 0.53 11.96
CA ARG A 68 3.61 1.19 12.02
C ARG A 68 3.29 1.96 10.73
N ILE A 69 4.25 2.73 10.21
CA ILE A 69 4.11 3.46 8.94
C ILE A 69 3.87 2.47 7.80
N GLY A 70 4.74 1.46 7.67
CA GLY A 70 4.61 0.43 6.64
C GLY A 70 3.31 -0.37 6.75
N GLY A 71 2.91 -0.69 7.99
CA GLY A 71 1.68 -1.42 8.30
C GLY A 71 0.41 -0.64 7.98
N LYS A 72 0.38 0.68 8.21
CA LYS A 72 -0.76 1.52 7.81
C LYS A 72 -0.94 1.54 6.30
N ILE A 73 0.15 1.74 5.56
CA ILE A 73 0.11 1.78 4.09
C ILE A 73 -0.23 0.39 3.53
N GLY A 74 0.54 -0.63 3.93
CA GLY A 74 0.37 -2.01 3.48
C GLY A 74 -0.97 -2.61 3.87
N GLY A 75 -1.39 -2.41 5.12
CA GLY A 75 -2.66 -2.92 5.63
C GLY A 75 -3.86 -2.34 4.91
N ALA A 76 -3.88 -1.04 4.64
CA ALA A 76 -4.93 -0.41 3.85
C ALA A 76 -4.96 -0.95 2.41
N MET A 77 -3.80 -1.12 1.76
CA MET A 77 -3.72 -1.75 0.43
C MET A 77 -4.29 -3.17 0.44
N VAL A 78 -3.91 -4.01 1.41
CA VAL A 78 -4.41 -5.40 1.51
C VAL A 78 -5.91 -5.43 1.76
N LYS A 79 -6.42 -4.59 2.68
CA LYS A 79 -7.84 -4.47 2.95
C LYS A 79 -8.63 -4.11 1.69
N GLU A 80 -8.11 -3.18 0.90
CA GLU A 80 -8.76 -2.78 -0.35
C GLU A 80 -8.70 -3.88 -1.42
N MET A 81 -7.58 -4.60 -1.55
CA MET A 81 -7.50 -5.75 -2.47
C MET A 81 -8.53 -6.81 -2.13
N ILE A 82 -8.70 -7.12 -0.83
CA ILE A 82 -9.71 -8.08 -0.37
C ILE A 82 -11.12 -7.57 -0.70
N ARG A 83 -11.41 -6.29 -0.46
CA ARG A 83 -12.71 -5.68 -0.79
C ARG A 83 -13.03 -5.83 -2.28
N MET A 84 -12.11 -5.45 -3.16
CA MET A 84 -12.30 -5.56 -4.61
C MET A 84 -12.49 -7.01 -5.06
N ALA A 85 -11.74 -7.95 -4.48
CA ALA A 85 -11.90 -9.37 -4.79
C ALA A 85 -13.29 -9.89 -4.36
N GLN A 86 -13.76 -9.52 -3.16
CA GLN A 86 -15.09 -9.87 -2.69
C GLN A 86 -16.19 -9.28 -3.57
N GLU A 87 -16.06 -8.02 -3.99
CA GLU A 87 -17.01 -7.36 -4.90
C GLU A 87 -17.06 -8.04 -6.26
N HIS A 88 -15.90 -8.39 -6.81
CA HIS A 88 -15.81 -9.13 -8.06
C HIS A 88 -16.53 -10.48 -7.92
N LEU A 89 -16.24 -11.25 -6.86
CA LEU A 89 -16.91 -12.53 -6.58
C LEU A 89 -18.43 -12.38 -6.39
N ALA A 90 -18.88 -11.31 -5.73
CA ALA A 90 -20.30 -11.04 -5.56
C ALA A 90 -21.01 -10.76 -6.89
N SER A 91 -20.35 -10.03 -7.80
CA SER A 91 -20.87 -9.65 -9.11
C SER A 91 -20.90 -10.77 -10.16
N LEU A 92 -20.20 -11.88 -9.91
CA LEU A 92 -20.19 -13.01 -10.86
C LEU A 92 -21.59 -13.63 -11.02
N PRO A 93 -21.99 -13.98 -12.26
CA PRO A 93 -23.25 -14.66 -12.52
C PRO A 93 -23.27 -16.06 -11.88
N SER A 94 -24.46 -16.52 -11.47
CA SER A 94 -24.66 -17.77 -10.70
C SER A 94 -24.11 -19.03 -11.37
N SER A 95 -23.94 -19.03 -12.69
CA SER A 95 -23.36 -20.13 -13.48
C SER A 95 -21.84 -20.29 -13.31
N GLU A 96 -21.16 -19.26 -12.84
CA GLU A 96 -19.70 -19.22 -12.69
C GLU A 96 -19.26 -19.40 -11.22
N LYS A 97 -20.15 -19.06 -10.27
CA LYS A 97 -19.96 -19.32 -8.83
C LYS A 97 -19.86 -20.80 -8.45
N GLN A 98 -20.31 -21.72 -9.32
CA GLN A 98 -20.26 -23.17 -9.09
C GLN A 98 -19.05 -23.86 -9.74
N ARG A 99 -18.17 -23.12 -10.44
CA ARG A 99 -17.06 -23.69 -11.23
C ARG A 99 -15.68 -23.59 -10.57
N THR A 100 -15.59 -23.21 -9.30
CA THR A 100 -14.32 -23.22 -8.56
C THR A 100 -13.93 -24.65 -8.18
N PRO A 101 -12.71 -25.12 -8.48
CA PRO A 101 -12.17 -26.36 -7.92
C PRO A 101 -11.93 -26.27 -6.42
#